data_AF-A0A6B3H9A5-F1
#
_entry.id   AF-A0A6B3H9A5-F1
#
_cell.length_a   1.000
_cell.length_b   1.000
_cell.length_c   1.000
_cell.angle_alpha   90.00
_cell.angle_beta   90.00
_cell.angle_gamma   90.00
#
_symmetry.space_group_name_H-M   'P 1'
#
loop_
_entity.id
_entity.type
_entity.pdbx_description
1 polymer ?
#
loop_
_entity_poly.entity_id
_entity_poly.type
_entity_poly.pdbx_seq_one_letter_code
_entity_poly.pdbx_strand_id
1 'polypeptide(L)' 'GIGFTVLEGYGLTESCAATAFNPWDRPKIGTVGQPLPGSVVRIADDGEVLLHGEHLFTGYWKNESASAEALADGWFHT' A
#
# COMPACT_ATOMS: atom_id res chain seq x y z
N GLY A 1 -26.67 -11.90 5.09
CA GLY A 1 -25.40 -11.99 4.37
C GLY A 1 -25.27 -13.34 3.70
N ILE A 2 -24.42 -13.48 2.68
CA ILE A 2 -24.27 -14.71 1.87
C ILE A 2 -23.23 -15.72 2.42
N GLY A 3 -22.82 -15.58 3.69
CA GLY A 3 -21.94 -16.55 4.37
C GLY A 3 -20.43 -16.33 4.19
N PHE A 4 -19.99 -15.23 3.60
CA PHE A 4 -18.57 -14.90 3.44
C PHE A 4 -18.08 -13.91 4.50
N THR A 5 -16.82 -14.10 4.92
CA THR A 5 -16.09 -13.10 5.71
C THR A 5 -15.38 -12.15 4.75
N VAL A 6 -15.68 -10.86 4.85
CA VAL A 6 -14.99 -9.82 4.09
C VAL A 6 -13.81 -9.35 4.91
N LEU A 7 -12.63 -9.36 4.30
CA LEU A 7 -11.40 -8.83 4.89
C LEU A 7 -10.98 -7.59 4.11
N GLU A 8 -10.85 -6.48 4.83
CA GLU A 8 -10.49 -5.19 4.26
C GLU A 8 -8.97 -5.03 4.16
N GLY A 9 -8.50 -4.36 3.12
CA GLY A 9 -7.09 -4.04 2.91
C GLY A 9 -6.90 -2.82 2.03
N TYR A 10 -5.68 -2.31 2.00
CA TYR A 10 -5.27 -1.15 1.22
C TYR A 10 -4.09 -1.50 0.33
N GLY A 11 -4.13 -0.96 -0.89
CA GLY A 11 -3.11 -1.19 -1.90
C GLY A 11 -3.48 -0.51 -3.21
N LEU A 12 -2.50 -0.44 -4.10
CA LEU A 12 -2.60 0.20 -5.41
C LEU A 12 -2.11 -0.75 -6.50
N THR A 13 -2.23 -0.34 -7.76
CA THR A 13 -1.64 -1.07 -8.89
C THR A 13 -0.12 -1.10 -8.74
N GLU A 14 0.44 0.04 -8.33
CA GLU A 14 1.85 0.31 -8.10
C GLU A 14 2.43 -0.48 -6.93
N SER A 15 1.59 -1.01 -6.04
CA SER A 15 2.00 -1.89 -4.94
C SER A 15 1.63 -3.36 -5.15
N CYS A 16 1.38 -3.78 -6.39
CA CYS A 16 1.02 -5.17 -6.71
C CYS A 16 -0.16 -5.69 -5.84
N ALA A 17 -1.23 -4.91 -5.78
CA ALA A 17 -2.38 -5.10 -4.89
C ALA A 17 -2.06 -4.72 -3.43
N ALA A 18 -2.39 -5.56 -2.44
CA ALA A 18 -2.43 -5.16 -1.04
C ALA A 18 -1.04 -4.88 -0.46
N THR A 19 -0.91 -3.74 0.24
CA THR A 19 0.23 -3.41 1.11
C THR A 19 -0.13 -3.54 2.59
N ALA A 20 -1.40 -3.32 2.94
CA ALA A 20 -1.94 -3.55 4.28
C ALA A 20 -3.21 -4.39 4.21
N PHE A 21 -3.41 -5.26 5.19
CA PHE A 21 -4.57 -6.15 5.21
C PHE A 21 -5.02 -6.50 6.63
N ASN A 22 -6.33 -6.65 6.83
CA ASN A 22 -6.88 -7.22 8.06
C ASN A 22 -6.65 -8.74 8.09
N PRO A 23 -5.92 -9.27 9.08
CA PRO A 23 -5.71 -10.70 9.18
C PRO A 23 -7.04 -11.40 9.53
N TRP A 24 -7.19 -12.62 9.01
CA TRP A 24 -8.44 -13.40 9.09
C TRP A 24 -8.88 -13.74 10.51
N ASP A 25 -7.95 -13.84 11.45
CA ASP A 25 -8.16 -14.22 12.85
C ASP A 25 -8.46 -13.02 13.78
N ARG A 26 -8.25 -11.78 13.31
CA ARG A 26 -8.50 -10.55 14.08
C ARG A 26 -8.87 -9.35 13.18
N PRO A 27 -9.90 -9.46 12.34
CA PRO A 27 -10.31 -8.34 11.48
C PRO A 27 -10.85 -7.18 12.32
N LYS A 28 -10.54 -5.95 11.92
CA LYS A 28 -11.11 -4.74 12.52
C LYS A 28 -11.86 -3.95 11.44
N ILE A 29 -13.18 -4.04 11.50
CA ILE A 29 -14.10 -3.40 10.55
C ILE A 29 -13.87 -1.89 10.49
N GLY A 30 -13.82 -1.35 9.27
CA GLY A 30 -13.58 0.08 9.03
C GLY A 30 -12.11 0.47 9.11
N THR A 31 -11.20 -0.52 9.06
CA THR A 31 -9.76 -0.30 8.95
C THR A 31 -9.17 -1.18 7.87
N VAL A 32 -8.01 -0.81 7.35
CA VAL A 32 -7.30 -1.57 6.30
C VAL A 32 -6.27 -2.55 6.87
N GLY A 33 -6.26 -2.74 8.19
CA GLY A 33 -5.39 -3.66 8.90
C GLY A 33 -3.97 -3.15 9.12
N GLN A 34 -2.99 -4.02 8.93
CA GLN A 34 -1.57 -3.76 9.21
C GLN A 34 -0.72 -4.02 7.98
N PRO A 35 0.48 -3.40 7.86
CA PRO A 35 1.40 -3.68 6.75
C PRO A 35 1.72 -5.17 6.62
N LEU A 36 1.74 -5.67 5.38
CA LEU A 36 2.18 -7.03 5.07
C LEU A 36 3.68 -7.20 5.34
N PRO A 37 4.16 -8.44 5.54
CA PRO A 37 5.59 -8.70 5.69
C PRO A 37 6.40 -8.14 4.52
N GLY A 38 7.47 -7.40 4.84
CA GLY A 38 8.32 -6.75 3.83
C GLY A 38 7.84 -5.36 3.40
N SER A 39 6.70 -4.89 3.89
CA SER A 39 6.18 -3.55 3.64
C SER A 39 6.33 -2.64 4.85
N VAL A 40 6.74 -1.40 4.62
CA VAL A 40 6.80 -0.33 5.62
C VAL A 40 5.87 0.80 5.16
N VAL A 41 5.09 1.33 6.10
CA VAL A 41 4.17 2.44 5.86
C VAL A 41 4.55 3.61 6.75
N ARG A 42 4.55 4.81 6.18
CA ARG A 42 4.73 6.08 6.90
C ARG A 42 3.62 7.03 6.49
N ILE A 43 3.22 7.93 7.39
CA ILE A 43 2.30 9.04 7.06
C ILE A 43 3.14 10.30 6.98
N ALA A 44 3.06 11.02 5.87
CA ALA A 44 3.72 12.31 5.68
C ALA A 44 3.04 13.43 6.49
N ASP A 45 3.69 14.58 6.59
CA ASP A 45 3.17 15.72 7.39
C ASP A 45 1.86 16.29 6.83
N ASP A 46 1.59 16.11 5.53
CA ASP A 46 0.34 16.49 4.86
C ASP A 46 -0.74 15.41 4.90
N GLY A 47 -0.43 14.24 5.46
CA GLY A 47 -1.33 13.09 5.57
C GLY A 47 -1.22 12.06 4.44
N GLU A 48 -0.31 12.24 3.48
CA GLU A 48 -0.05 11.24 2.43
C GLU A 48 0.44 9.91 3.04
N VAL A 49 0.00 8.79 2.44
CA VAL A 49 0.49 7.45 2.80
C VAL A 49 1.73 7.15 1.97
N LEU A 50 2.88 6.98 2.62
CA LEU A 50 4.13 6.61 1.96
C LEU A 50 4.43 5.13 2.14
N LEU A 51 4.79 4.46 1.06
CA LEU A 51 5.08 3.03 1.05
C LEU A 51 6.55 2.75 0.77
N HIS A 52 7.11 1.73 1.41
CA HIS A 52 8.41 1.18 1.08
C HIS A 52 8.36 -0.35 1.14
N GLY A 53 8.95 -1.04 0.16
CA GLY A 53 8.97 -2.50 0.11
C GLY A 53 9.34 -3.02 -1.27
N GLU A 54 9.72 -4.29 -1.34
CA GLU A 54 10.14 -4.95 -2.59
C GLU A 54 8.98 -5.23 -3.55
N HIS A 55 7.73 -5.16 -3.07
CA HIS A 55 6.52 -5.42 -3.86
C HIS A 55 6.07 -4.21 -4.69
N LEU A 56 6.69 -3.06 -4.50
CA LEU A 56 6.43 -1.85 -5.26
C LEU A 56 6.94 -2.00 -6.70
N PHE A 57 6.22 -1.40 -7.64
CA PHE A 57 6.66 -1.27 -9.02
C PHE A 57 8.01 -0.54 -9.15
N THR A 58 8.64 -0.65 -10.32
CA THR A 58 9.92 0.03 -10.60
C THR A 58 9.75 1.39 -11.28
N GLY A 59 8.52 1.86 -11.47
CA GLY A 59 8.19 3.11 -12.16
C GLY A 59 7.19 2.95 -13.30
N TYR A 60 6.76 4.09 -13.82
CA TYR A 60 5.80 4.20 -14.92
C TYR A 60 6.48 4.03 -16.28
N TRP A 61 5.84 3.27 -17.17
CA TRP A 61 6.37 3.01 -18.50
C TRP A 61 6.52 4.30 -19.33
N LYS A 62 7.74 4.55 -19.83
CA LYS A 62 8.11 5.73 -20.64
C LYS A 62 7.76 7.07 -19.98
N ASN A 63 7.71 7.12 -18.65
CA ASN A 63 7.46 8.35 -17.92
C ASN A 63 8.42 8.47 -16.73
N GLU A 64 9.66 8.84 -17.03
CA GLU A 64 10.74 8.98 -16.04
C GLU A 64 10.45 10.11 -15.04
N SER A 65 9.83 11.21 -15.50
CA SER A 65 9.46 12.33 -14.62
C SER A 65 8.45 11.90 -13.55
N ALA A 66 7.36 11.23 -13.94
CA ALA A 66 6.39 10.74 -12.98
C ALA A 66 6.96 9.62 -12.09
N SER A 67 7.87 8.80 -12.62
CA SER A 67 8.54 7.77 -11.82
C SER A 67 9.45 8.38 -10.76
N ALA A 68 10.20 9.45 -11.08
CA ALA A 68 11.06 10.14 -10.14
C ALA A 68 10.27 10.92 -9.08
N GLU A 69 9.12 11.47 -9.44
CA GLU A 69 8.19 12.10 -8.49
C GLU A 69 7.56 11.07 -7.55
N ALA A 70 7.05 9.96 -8.10
CA ALA A 70 6.41 8.92 -7.31
C ALA A 70 7.39 8.12 -6.45
N LEU A 71 8.62 7.88 -6.90
CA LEU A 71 9.67 7.13 -6.20
C LEU A 71 10.78 8.06 -5.70
N ALA A 72 10.44 8.92 -4.75
CA ALA A 72 11.33 9.94 -4.20
C ALA A 72 11.82 9.58 -2.78
N ASP A 73 13.06 9.94 -2.46
CA ASP A 73 13.66 9.77 -1.13
C ASP A 73 13.58 8.34 -0.55
N GLY A 74 13.53 7.34 -1.44
CA GLY A 74 13.38 5.93 -1.07
C GLY A 74 11.97 5.53 -0.69
N TRP A 75 10.95 6.35 -0.95
CA TRP A 75 9.54 6.05 -0.68
C TRP A 75 8.72 6.12 -1.97
N PHE A 76 7.63 5.37 -2.00
CA PHE A 76 6.57 5.54 -2.98
C PHE A 76 5.49 6.46 -2.40
N HIS A 77 5.24 7.54 -3.13
CA HIS A 77 4.19 8.54 -2.93
C HIS A 77 2.91 8.07 -3.63
N THR A 78 1.80 7.95 -2.89
CA THR A 78 0.56 7.24 -3.31
C THR A 78 -0.51 8.16 -3.87
#